data_AF-A0A9E8NEZ5-F1
#
_entry.id   AF-A0A9E8NEZ5-F1
#
_cell.length_a   1.000
_cell.length_b   1.000
_cell.length_c   1.000
_cell.angle_alpha   90.00
_cell.angle_beta   90.00
_cell.angle_gamma   90.00
#
_symmetry.space_group_name_H-M   'P 1'
#
loop_
_entity.id
_entity.type
_entity.pdbx_description
1 polymer ?
#
loop_
_entity_poly.entity_id
_entity_poly.type
_entity_poly.pdbx_seq_one_letter_code
_entity_poly.pdbx_strand_id
1 'polypeptide(L)'
;MESLELKRPFQSIERHFENVDTENENQVPTATTSTAGLITAPLHHLKRVKHIHDKLRKNPVGASGASLEKAQLFSNKTHYNPHDPDARISVKPGKARKLNHHCSMAVDSGQGVISHIQADFADGRDSQYLPTMTLQVQNRLKANELRMTELLADAGYSNGFNYQFLDLRNITPWIPVFGK
;
A
#
# COMPACT_ATOMS: atom_id res chain seq x y z
N MET A 1 18.43 -2.49 14.12
CA MET A 1 17.37 -3.49 14.40
C MET A 1 16.07 -2.82 13.99
N GLU A 2 15.35 -3.30 12.98
CA GLU A 2 14.10 -2.66 12.53
C GLU A 2 13.10 -2.62 13.71
N SER A 3 12.86 -1.44 14.27
CA SER A 3 11.96 -1.25 15.41
C SER A 3 10.51 -1.30 14.93
N LEU A 4 9.89 -2.47 15.05
CA LEU A 4 8.47 -2.65 14.79
C LEU A 4 7.66 -2.25 16.02
N GLU A 5 6.84 -1.20 15.91
CA GLU A 5 6.07 -0.65 17.03
C GLU A 5 4.56 -0.77 16.83
N LEU A 6 3.81 -0.84 17.94
CA LEU A 6 2.37 -0.79 17.95
C LEU A 6 1.89 0.62 17.55
N LYS A 7 0.93 0.73 16.62
CA LYS A 7 0.33 2.00 16.22
C LYS A 7 -0.26 2.74 17.41
N ARG A 8 0.13 4.00 17.57
CA ARG A 8 -0.40 4.92 18.58
C ARG A 8 -0.97 6.14 17.86
N PRO A 9 -2.07 6.71 18.34
CA PRO A 9 -2.55 7.97 17.81
C PRO A 9 -1.46 9.03 17.99
N PHE A 10 -1.28 9.88 16.97
CA PHE A 10 -0.25 10.93 16.95
C PHE A 10 -0.43 11.94 18.10
N GLN A 11 -1.69 12.23 18.44
CA GLN A 11 -2.07 13.10 19.56
C GLN A 11 -3.13 12.41 20.43
N SER A 12 -3.31 12.87 21.67
CA SER A 12 -4.39 12.39 22.52
C SER A 12 -5.74 12.82 21.94
N ILE A 13 -6.81 12.12 22.33
CA ILE A 13 -8.16 12.43 21.87
C ILE A 13 -8.56 13.83 22.34
N GLU A 14 -8.19 14.18 23.57
CA GLU A 14 -8.44 15.48 24.19
C GLU A 14 -7.78 16.59 23.38
N ARG A 15 -6.49 16.43 23.05
CA ARG A 15 -5.74 17.40 22.25
C ARG A 15 -6.25 17.52 20.82
N HIS A 16 -6.79 16.43 20.26
CA HIS A 16 -7.45 16.48 18.96
C HIS A 16 -8.73 17.31 19.01
N PHE A 17 -9.57 17.13 20.04
CA PHE A 17 -10.78 17.93 20.22
C PHE A 17 -10.47 19.40 20.43
N GLU A 18 -9.48 19.73 21.27
CA GLU A 18 -9.00 21.11 21.46
C GLU A 18 -8.61 21.75 20.12
N ASN A 19 -7.82 21.05 19.29
CA ASN A 19 -7.44 21.57 17.98
C ASN A 19 -8.65 21.78 17.05
N VAL A 20 -9.59 20.82 17.00
CA VAL A 20 -10.81 20.93 16.18
C VAL A 20 -11.68 22.10 16.64
N ASP A 21 -11.83 22.30 17.94
CA ASP A 21 -12.61 23.40 18.51
C ASP A 21 -11.96 24.75 18.14
N THR A 22 -10.63 24.87 18.24
CA THR A 22 -9.92 26.08 17.81
C THR A 22 -10.00 26.33 16.30
N GLU A 23 -10.01 25.30 15.47
CA GLU A 23 -10.17 25.43 14.01
C GLU A 23 -11.59 25.89 13.64
N ASN A 24 -12.60 25.43 14.37
CA ASN A 24 -14.01 25.78 14.16
C ASN A 24 -14.35 27.19 14.65
N GLU A 25 -13.71 27.69 15.71
CA GLU A 25 -13.89 29.07 16.19
C GLU A 25 -13.38 30.11 15.17
N ASN A 26 -12.43 29.74 14.31
CA ASN A 26 -11.78 30.63 13.35
C ASN A 26 -12.43 30.67 11.95
N GLN A 27 -13.57 30.00 11.73
CA GLN A 27 -14.25 29.95 10.43
C GLN A 27 -15.62 30.68 10.44
N VAL A 28 -15.79 31.65 9.53
CA VAL A 28 -17.10 32.22 9.18
C VAL A 28 -17.85 31.19 8.32
N PRO A 29 -19.13 30.87 8.59
CA PRO A 29 -19.80 29.73 8.00
C PRO A 29 -20.08 29.95 6.51
N THR A 30 -19.25 29.37 5.65
CA THR A 30 -19.60 29.15 4.24
C THR A 30 -19.14 27.74 3.85
N ALA A 31 -19.93 26.72 4.16
CA ALA A 31 -19.65 25.37 3.67
C ALA A 31 -20.94 24.56 3.47
N THR A 32 -21.24 24.31 2.20
CA THR A 32 -22.10 23.24 1.73
C THR A 32 -21.47 21.90 2.14
N THR A 33 -22.11 21.15 3.03
CA THR A 33 -21.61 19.84 3.49
C THR A 33 -21.62 18.82 2.34
N SER A 34 -20.49 18.66 1.64
CA SER A 34 -20.30 17.53 0.74
C SER A 34 -19.95 16.30 1.58
N THR A 35 -20.82 15.30 1.59
CA THR A 35 -20.59 14.00 2.25
C THR A 35 -19.73 13.05 1.41
N ALA A 36 -19.16 13.54 0.31
CA ALA A 36 -18.27 12.77 -0.55
C ALA A 36 -16.91 12.57 0.14
N GLY A 37 -16.70 11.37 0.70
CA GLY A 37 -15.35 10.89 1.04
C GLY A 37 -15.01 10.77 2.53
N LEU A 38 -15.98 10.74 3.45
CA LEU A 38 -15.67 10.36 4.83
C LEU A 38 -15.24 8.88 4.87
N ILE A 39 -13.93 8.65 4.94
CA ILE A 39 -13.33 7.33 5.15
C ILE A 39 -13.73 6.86 6.55
N THR A 40 -14.83 6.12 6.64
CA THR A 40 -15.33 5.54 7.88
C THR A 40 -15.21 4.02 7.83
N ALA A 41 -14.95 3.40 8.98
CA ALA A 41 -14.90 1.95 9.11
C ALA A 41 -16.14 1.45 9.88
N PRO A 42 -16.70 0.29 9.51
CA PRO A 42 -17.78 -0.32 10.28
C PRO A 42 -17.44 -0.48 11.77
N LEU A 43 -18.38 -0.21 12.66
CA LEU A 43 -18.15 -0.22 14.12
C LEU A 43 -17.54 -1.54 14.62
N HIS A 44 -17.93 -2.67 14.03
CA HIS A 44 -17.41 -3.98 14.40
C HIS A 44 -15.91 -4.14 14.05
N HIS A 45 -15.44 -3.51 12.96
CA HIS A 45 -14.01 -3.48 12.62
C HIS A 45 -13.23 -2.67 13.67
N LEU A 46 -13.74 -1.51 14.08
CA LEU A 46 -13.11 -0.68 15.10
C LEU A 46 -13.01 -1.41 16.44
N LYS A 47 -14.11 -2.05 16.88
CA LYS A 47 -14.13 -2.87 18.11
C LYS A 47 -13.10 -4.00 18.05
N ARG A 48 -12.98 -4.69 16.91
CA ARG A 48 -11.99 -5.76 16.70
C ARG A 48 -10.55 -5.23 16.82
N VAL A 49 -10.24 -4.10 16.18
CA VAL A 49 -8.90 -3.49 16.24
C VAL A 49 -8.57 -3.06 17.67
N LYS A 50 -9.50 -2.41 18.38
CA LYS A 50 -9.34 -2.03 19.80
C LYS A 50 -9.02 -3.23 20.67
N HIS A 51 -9.80 -4.31 20.55
CA HIS A 51 -9.58 -5.54 21.30
C HIS A 51 -8.18 -6.14 21.06
N ILE A 52 -7.72 -6.15 19.79
CA ILE A 52 -6.38 -6.64 19.44
C ILE A 52 -5.30 -5.74 20.07
N HIS A 53 -5.47 -4.41 20.04
CA HIS A 53 -4.54 -3.47 20.69
C HIS A 53 -4.47 -3.69 22.19
N ASP A 54 -5.61 -3.85 22.87
CA ASP A 54 -5.64 -4.08 24.31
C ASP A 54 -4.93 -5.39 24.69
N LYS A 55 -5.09 -6.44 23.88
CA LYS A 55 -4.38 -7.71 24.05
C LYS A 55 -2.86 -7.54 23.89
N LEU A 56 -2.43 -6.80 22.86
CA LEU A 56 -1.01 -6.52 22.59
C LEU A 56 -0.35 -5.65 23.67
N ARG A 57 -1.10 -4.70 24.26
CA ARG A 57 -0.62 -3.88 25.38
C ARG A 57 -0.44 -4.68 26.67
N LYS A 58 -1.36 -5.59 26.96
CA LYS A 58 -1.30 -6.44 28.16
C LYS A 58 -0.18 -7.47 28.07
N ASN A 59 0.04 -8.02 26.88
CA ASN A 59 1.09 -9.01 26.61
C ASN A 59 2.01 -8.50 25.49
N PRO A 60 2.98 -7.61 25.82
CA PRO A 60 3.97 -7.15 24.84
C PRO A 60 4.81 -8.34 24.35
N VAL A 61 5.06 -8.38 23.05
CA VAL A 61 5.53 -9.57 22.33
C VAL A 61 7.03 -9.82 22.52
N GLY A 62 7.43 -11.09 22.68
CA GLY A 62 8.81 -11.59 22.53
C GLY A 62 9.23 -11.80 21.07
N ALA A 63 10.42 -12.38 20.84
CA ALA A 63 11.11 -12.43 19.54
C ALA A 63 10.26 -12.91 18.34
N SER A 64 10.33 -12.13 17.26
CA SER A 64 9.73 -12.41 15.95
C SER A 64 10.41 -13.61 15.27
N GLY A 65 9.75 -14.77 15.18
CA GLY A 65 10.30 -15.95 14.50
C GLY A 65 9.28 -16.59 13.57
N ALA A 66 9.67 -16.86 12.32
CA ALA A 66 8.86 -17.65 11.37
C ALA A 66 8.72 -19.13 11.78
N SER A 67 9.65 -19.61 12.61
CA SER A 67 9.80 -21.02 13.00
C SER A 67 9.12 -21.40 14.32
N LEU A 68 8.53 -20.42 15.03
CA LEU A 68 7.80 -20.67 16.25
C LEU A 68 6.31 -20.85 15.92
N GLU A 69 5.74 -22.04 16.16
CA GLU A 69 4.31 -22.32 15.94
C GLU A 69 3.39 -21.35 16.72
N LYS A 70 3.89 -20.78 17.83
CA LYS A 70 3.19 -19.79 18.65
C LYS A 70 3.62 -18.34 18.38
N ALA A 71 4.37 -18.08 17.31
CA ALA A 71 4.80 -16.74 16.96
C ALA A 71 3.59 -15.83 16.70
N GLN A 72 3.55 -14.71 17.40
CA GLN A 72 2.44 -13.78 17.26
C GLN A 72 2.51 -13.09 15.89
N LEU A 73 1.41 -13.15 15.14
CA LEU A 73 1.34 -12.62 13.78
C LEU A 73 1.18 -11.08 13.80
N PHE A 74 2.19 -10.36 13.31
CA PHE A 74 2.15 -8.90 13.14
C PHE A 74 1.36 -8.48 11.89
N SER A 75 0.67 -7.34 11.92
CA SER A 75 -0.14 -6.82 10.80
C SER A 75 0.01 -5.31 10.66
N ASN A 76 -0.10 -4.78 9.44
CA ASN A 76 -0.09 -3.33 9.15
C ASN A 76 -1.22 -2.55 9.83
N LYS A 77 -2.25 -3.24 10.33
CA LYS A 77 -3.32 -2.63 11.12
C LYS A 77 -2.87 -2.26 12.52
N THR A 78 -1.92 -3.00 13.07
CA THR A 78 -1.51 -2.89 14.47
C THR A 78 -0.06 -2.43 14.62
N HIS A 79 0.79 -2.69 13.63
CA HIS A 79 2.21 -2.36 13.71
C HIS A 79 2.65 -1.47 12.55
N TYR A 80 3.70 -0.68 12.81
CA TYR A 80 4.39 0.16 11.83
C TYR A 80 5.83 0.40 12.31
N ASN A 81 6.68 0.96 11.45
CA ASN A 81 7.96 1.49 11.87
C ASN A 81 7.84 3.01 12.04
N PRO A 82 8.15 3.58 13.22
CA PRO A 82 8.11 5.03 13.43
C PRO A 82 9.16 5.79 12.61
N HIS A 83 10.27 5.14 12.25
CA HIS A 83 11.33 5.73 11.42
C HIS A 83 11.07 5.58 9.92
N ASP A 84 10.20 4.65 9.52
CA ASP A 84 9.80 4.42 8.14
C ASP A 84 8.31 4.03 8.10
N PRO A 85 7.39 5.01 8.12
CA PRO A 85 5.96 4.76 8.19
C PRO A 85 5.37 4.15 6.91
N ASP A 86 6.13 4.20 5.81
CA ASP A 86 5.75 3.70 4.50
C ASP A 86 6.11 2.22 4.34
N ALA A 87 7.12 1.74 5.06
CA ALA A 87 7.42 0.32 5.10
C ALA A 87 6.21 -0.48 5.62
N ARG A 88 5.82 -1.50 4.85
CA ARG A 88 4.69 -2.37 5.18
C ARG A 88 5.17 -3.78 5.45
N ILE A 89 4.51 -4.44 6.40
CA ILE A 89 4.66 -5.86 6.64
C ILE A 89 4.15 -6.61 5.41
N SER A 90 5.04 -7.36 4.77
CA SER A 90 4.68 -8.32 3.73
C SER A 90 4.82 -9.75 4.25
N VAL A 91 4.02 -10.66 3.71
CA VAL A 91 4.02 -12.08 4.10
C VAL A 91 4.41 -12.90 2.88
N LYS A 92 5.52 -13.63 2.98
CA LYS A 92 5.92 -14.63 1.98
C LYS A 92 5.90 -16.02 2.65
N PRO A 93 5.32 -17.05 2.00
CA PRO A 93 5.34 -18.42 2.52
C PRO A 93 6.77 -18.84 2.89
N GLY A 94 6.94 -19.44 4.07
CA GLY A 94 8.24 -19.91 4.57
C GLY A 94 9.22 -18.80 5.04
N LYS A 95 8.83 -17.52 5.02
CA LYS A 95 9.68 -16.41 5.50
C LYS A 95 9.04 -15.67 6.68
N ALA A 96 9.91 -15.14 7.54
CA ALA A 96 9.48 -14.25 8.62
C ALA A 96 8.83 -12.99 8.05
N ARG A 97 7.79 -12.51 8.73
CA ARG A 97 7.18 -11.21 8.44
C ARG A 97 8.22 -10.12 8.66
N LYS A 98 8.45 -9.31 7.63
CA LYS A 98 9.38 -8.18 7.66
C LYS A 98 8.71 -6.94 7.08
N LEU A 99 9.19 -5.79 7.49
CA LEU A 99 8.87 -4.52 6.86
C LEU A 99 9.59 -4.45 5.52
N ASN A 100 8.87 -4.11 4.47
CA ASN A 100 9.40 -4.04 3.12
C ASN A 100 8.77 -2.87 2.37
N HIS A 101 9.43 -2.50 1.29
CA HIS A 101 8.87 -1.70 0.20
C HIS A 101 8.62 -2.62 -0.99
N HIS A 102 7.59 -2.32 -1.78
CA HIS A 102 7.41 -2.92 -3.09
C HIS A 102 8.17 -2.07 -4.10
N CYS A 103 8.92 -2.70 -5.01
CA CYS A 103 9.66 -2.00 -6.04
C CYS A 103 9.20 -2.54 -7.39
N SER A 104 8.68 -1.65 -8.22
CA SER A 104 8.28 -1.94 -9.60
C SER A 104 9.24 -1.23 -10.55
N MET A 105 9.67 -1.95 -11.59
CA MET A 105 10.61 -1.43 -12.58
C MET A 105 10.14 -1.82 -13.98
N ALA A 106 10.15 -0.84 -14.88
CA ALA A 106 9.93 -1.03 -16.30
C ALA A 106 11.23 -0.81 -17.06
N VAL A 107 11.54 -1.74 -17.96
CA VAL A 107 12.78 -1.77 -18.72
C VAL A 107 12.43 -1.98 -20.18
N ASP A 108 13.12 -1.27 -21.08
CA ASP A 108 13.11 -1.60 -22.49
C ASP A 108 13.83 -2.94 -22.72
N SER A 109 13.12 -3.92 -23.24
CA SER A 109 13.64 -5.28 -23.46
C SER A 109 14.70 -5.35 -24.55
N GLY A 110 14.74 -4.38 -25.48
CA GLY A 110 15.72 -4.34 -26.55
C GLY A 110 17.08 -3.77 -26.11
N GLN A 111 17.07 -2.62 -25.43
CA GLN A 111 18.30 -1.89 -25.07
C GLN A 111 18.68 -2.01 -23.59
N GLY A 112 17.82 -2.57 -22.74
CA GLY A 112 18.06 -2.68 -21.29
C GLY A 112 17.93 -1.35 -20.55
N VAL A 113 17.32 -0.33 -21.16
CA VAL A 113 17.15 0.99 -20.55
C VAL A 113 16.00 0.97 -19.54
N ILE A 114 16.27 1.38 -18.30
CA ILE A 114 15.25 1.54 -17.27
C ILE A 114 14.42 2.79 -17.61
N SER A 115 13.19 2.59 -18.07
CA SER A 115 12.27 3.69 -18.41
C SER A 115 11.51 4.19 -17.19
N HIS A 116 11.29 3.33 -16.20
CA HIS A 116 10.62 3.69 -14.96
C HIS A 116 11.01 2.80 -13.79
N ILE A 117 11.06 3.39 -12.60
CA ILE A 117 11.19 2.71 -11.32
C ILE A 117 10.36 3.48 -10.30
N GLN A 118 9.65 2.76 -9.44
CA GLN A 118 8.88 3.33 -8.34
C GLN A 118 8.90 2.40 -7.13
N ALA A 119 8.74 3.00 -5.96
CA ALA A 119 8.53 2.31 -4.70
C ALA A 119 7.06 2.48 -4.29
N ASP A 120 6.42 1.37 -3.91
CA ASP A 120 5.04 1.28 -3.50
C ASP A 120 4.92 0.55 -2.15
N PHE A 121 3.73 0.55 -1.55
CA PHE A 121 3.48 -0.17 -0.31
C PHE A 121 3.54 -1.70 -0.51
N ALA A 122 4.28 -2.39 0.36
CA ALA A 122 4.50 -3.84 0.25
C ALA A 122 3.31 -4.74 0.61
N ASP A 123 2.15 -4.17 0.94
CA ASP A 123 0.92 -4.91 1.26
C ASP A 123 -0.16 -4.88 0.16
N GLY A 124 0.14 -4.25 -0.97
CA GLY A 124 -0.65 -4.37 -2.19
C GLY A 124 -0.31 -5.60 -3.02
N ARG A 125 -1.15 -5.88 -4.03
CA ARG A 125 -0.88 -6.91 -5.05
C ARG A 125 -0.24 -6.26 -6.26
N ASP A 126 0.69 -6.94 -6.92
CA ASP A 126 1.38 -6.45 -8.13
C ASP A 126 0.38 -5.93 -9.19
N SER A 127 -0.70 -6.68 -9.43
CA SER A 127 -1.78 -6.29 -10.34
C SER A 127 -2.41 -4.91 -10.07
N GLN A 128 -2.34 -4.36 -8.85
CA GLN A 128 -2.89 -3.05 -8.53
C GLN A 128 -2.00 -1.90 -9.03
N TYR A 129 -0.70 -2.15 -9.22
CA TYR A 129 0.28 -1.12 -9.54
C TYR A 129 0.51 -0.95 -11.05
N LEU A 130 0.16 -1.97 -11.85
CA LEU A 130 0.31 -1.92 -13.32
C LEU A 130 -0.24 -0.65 -13.97
N PRO A 131 -1.49 -0.21 -13.68
CA PRO A 131 -2.08 0.92 -14.39
C PRO A 131 -1.29 2.22 -14.18
N THR A 132 -0.95 2.52 -12.93
CA THR A 132 -0.16 3.70 -12.57
C THR A 132 1.22 3.63 -13.23
N MET A 133 1.89 2.48 -13.15
CA MET A 133 3.20 2.28 -13.77
C MET A 133 3.17 2.47 -15.29
N THR A 134 2.19 1.87 -15.98
CA THR A 134 2.04 2.01 -17.43
C THR A 134 1.81 3.46 -17.84
N LEU A 135 0.99 4.22 -17.11
CA LEU A 135 0.77 5.64 -17.39
C LEU A 135 2.06 6.45 -17.26
N GLN A 136 2.86 6.20 -16.22
CA GLN A 136 4.14 6.87 -16.03
C GLN A 136 5.12 6.57 -17.17
N VAL A 137 5.20 5.29 -17.58
CA VAL A 137 6.05 4.87 -18.71
C VAL A 137 5.57 5.50 -20.01
N GLN A 138 4.27 5.45 -20.32
CA GLN A 138 3.71 6.07 -21.53
C GLN A 138 3.99 7.56 -21.59
N ASN A 139 3.83 8.29 -20.49
CA ASN A 139 4.11 9.73 -20.45
C ASN A 139 5.58 10.03 -20.74
N ARG A 140 6.50 9.24 -20.17
CA ARG A 140 7.95 9.40 -20.40
C ARG A 140 8.35 9.07 -21.83
N LEU A 141 7.82 7.97 -22.38
CA LEU A 141 8.07 7.60 -23.76
C LEU A 141 7.55 8.68 -24.71
N LYS A 142 6.32 9.17 -24.48
CA LYS A 142 5.73 10.25 -25.28
C LYS A 142 6.55 11.53 -25.23
N ALA A 143 7.10 11.89 -24.07
CA ALA A 143 7.98 13.05 -23.91
C ALA A 143 9.29 12.93 -24.70
N ASN A 144 9.67 11.71 -25.10
CA ASN A 144 10.84 11.41 -25.93
C ASN A 144 10.42 10.96 -27.34
N GLU A 145 9.20 11.27 -27.78
CA GLU A 145 8.67 10.92 -29.10
C GLU A 145 8.60 9.40 -29.38
N LEU A 146 8.61 8.60 -28.31
CA LEU A 146 8.46 7.15 -28.36
C LEU A 146 7.04 6.72 -28.03
N ARG A 147 6.62 5.59 -28.61
CA ARG A 147 5.32 4.98 -28.36
C ARG A 147 5.47 3.61 -27.71
N MET A 148 4.76 3.40 -26.60
CA MET A 148 4.58 2.08 -26.01
C MET A 148 3.56 1.27 -26.82
N THR A 149 3.96 0.11 -27.31
CA THR A 149 3.08 -0.79 -28.11
C THR A 149 2.83 -2.13 -27.42
N GLU A 150 3.79 -2.61 -26.64
CA GLU A 150 3.74 -3.91 -26.01
C GLU A 150 4.18 -3.79 -24.55
N LEU A 151 3.66 -4.68 -23.70
CA LEU A 151 4.03 -4.76 -22.29
C LEU A 151 4.25 -6.23 -21.92
N LEU A 152 5.46 -6.54 -21.42
CA LEU A 152 5.81 -7.83 -20.85
C LEU A 152 5.79 -7.71 -19.32
N ALA A 153 5.07 -8.60 -18.64
CA ALA A 153 5.05 -8.63 -17.17
C ALA A 153 4.74 -10.02 -16.60
N ASP A 154 5.12 -10.24 -15.35
CA ASP A 154 4.90 -11.50 -14.63
C ASP A 154 3.42 -11.82 -14.39
N ALA A 155 3.12 -13.10 -14.09
CA ALA A 155 1.77 -13.57 -13.78
C ALA A 155 1.10 -12.82 -12.62
N GLY A 156 1.87 -12.22 -11.71
CA GLY A 156 1.34 -11.41 -10.61
C GLY A 156 0.56 -10.17 -11.07
N TYR A 157 0.82 -9.71 -12.30
CA TYR A 157 0.10 -8.61 -12.93
C TYR A 157 -1.17 -9.05 -13.67
N SER A 158 -1.43 -10.36 -13.78
CA SER A 158 -2.60 -10.90 -14.46
C SER A 158 -3.89 -10.54 -13.70
N ASN A 159 -4.73 -9.71 -14.33
CA ASN A 159 -6.03 -9.31 -13.81
C ASN A 159 -6.91 -8.81 -14.97
N GLY A 160 -8.20 -9.17 -14.99
CA GLY A 160 -9.14 -8.73 -16.04
C GLY A 160 -9.16 -7.22 -16.24
N PHE A 161 -9.09 -6.45 -15.14
CA PHE A 161 -8.98 -4.99 -15.19
C PHE A 161 -7.73 -4.51 -15.93
N ASN A 162 -6.59 -5.18 -15.72
CA ASN A 162 -5.32 -4.81 -16.35
C ASN A 162 -5.34 -5.10 -17.86
N TYR A 163 -5.89 -6.24 -18.27
CA TYR A 163 -6.05 -6.56 -19.68
C TYR A 163 -6.94 -5.52 -20.39
N GLN A 164 -8.09 -5.20 -19.81
CA GLN A 164 -8.98 -4.16 -20.36
C GLN A 164 -8.30 -2.78 -20.40
N PHE A 165 -7.57 -2.42 -19.34
CA PHE A 165 -6.85 -1.15 -19.24
C PHE A 165 -5.80 -0.99 -20.37
N LEU A 166 -5.09 -2.07 -20.72
CA LEU A 166 -4.08 -2.08 -21.78
C LEU A 166 -4.71 -2.11 -23.17
N ASP A 167 -5.79 -2.88 -23.35
CA ASP A 167 -6.54 -2.98 -24.61
C ASP A 167 -7.12 -1.63 -25.04
N LEU A 168 -7.76 -0.89 -24.11
CA LEU A 168 -8.25 0.47 -24.34
C LEU A 168 -7.15 1.47 -24.74
N ARG A 169 -5.87 1.12 -24.55
CA ARG A 169 -4.69 1.93 -24.89
C ARG A 169 -3.95 1.40 -26.11
N ASN A 170 -4.47 0.36 -26.78
CA ASN A 170 -3.81 -0.33 -27.89
C ASN A 170 -2.41 -0.83 -27.51
N ILE A 171 -2.24 -1.33 -26.28
CA ILE A 171 -1.01 -1.99 -25.83
C ILE A 171 -1.24 -3.48 -25.81
N THR A 172 -0.42 -4.25 -26.52
CA THR A 172 -0.46 -5.71 -26.50
C THR A 172 0.09 -6.24 -25.17
N PRO A 173 -0.71 -6.95 -24.36
CA PRO A 173 -0.26 -7.47 -23.07
C PRO A 173 0.34 -8.88 -23.19
N TRP A 174 1.66 -9.00 -22.98
CA TRP A 174 2.36 -10.26 -22.80
C TRP A 174 2.42 -10.61 -21.30
N ILE A 175 1.27 -10.95 -20.71
CA ILE A 175 1.14 -11.30 -19.29
C ILE A 175 0.55 -12.72 -19.15
N PRO A 176 1.29 -13.70 -18.60
CA PRO A 176 0.79 -15.05 -18.42
C PRO A 176 -0.36 -15.08 -17.40
N VAL A 177 -1.35 -15.94 -17.66
CA VAL A 177 -2.50 -16.10 -16.77
C VAL A 177 -2.07 -16.83 -15.50
N PHE A 178 -2.50 -16.32 -14.33
CA PHE A 178 -2.21 -16.93 -13.04
C PHE A 178 -2.93 -18.28 -12.87
N GLY A 179 -2.23 -19.29 -12.32
CA GLY A 179 -2.84 -20.54 -11.84
C GLY A 179 -3.08 -21.64 -12.89
N LYS A 180 -2.21 -21.76 -13.90
CA LYS A 180 -2.15 -22.97 -14.74
C LYS A 180 -1.44 -24.12 -14.03
#